data_AF-A0A2N5UQV6-F1
#
_entry.id   AF-A0A2N5UQV6-F1
#
_cell.length_a   1.000
_cell.length_b   1.000
_cell.length_c   1.000
_cell.angle_alpha   90.00
_cell.angle_beta   90.00
_cell.angle_gamma   90.00
#
_symmetry.space_group_name_H-M   'P 1'
#
loop_
_entity.id
_entity.type
_entity.pdbx_description
1 polymer ?
#
loop_
_entity_poly.entity_id
_entity_poly.type
_entity_poly.pdbx_seq_one_letter_code
_entity_poly.pdbx_strand_id
1 'polypeptide(L)'
;MWLTDAQKIGVGITSAGVMFLVLGSMLFFDGPLLALGNILFLTGITFVIGPQKTYYFFARRNKVRGTICFLGGIILVFLKYPFFGILIEMFGFLNLFG
;
A
#
# COMPACT_ATOMS: atom_id res chain seq x y z
N MET A 1 -3.64 12.22 21.79
CA MET A 1 -4.64 11.47 21.01
C MET A 1 -4.45 9.99 21.29
N TRP A 2 -5.42 9.34 21.95
CA TRP A 2 -5.41 7.89 22.11
C TRP A 2 -5.89 7.27 20.80
N LEU A 3 -5.04 6.48 20.14
CA LEU A 3 -5.40 5.69 18.96
C LEU A 3 -6.46 4.67 19.36
N THR A 4 -7.53 4.54 18.56
CA THR A 4 -8.53 3.49 18.73
C THR A 4 -7.90 2.10 18.54
N ASP A 5 -8.43 1.06 19.18
CA ASP A 5 -7.87 -0.31 19.08
C ASP A 5 -7.76 -0.79 17.62
N ALA A 6 -8.71 -0.41 16.77
CA ALA A 6 -8.67 -0.64 15.33
C ALA A 6 -7.45 0.02 14.64
N GLN A 7 -7.05 1.21 15.07
CA GLN A 7 -5.89 1.91 14.51
C GLN A 7 -4.58 1.26 14.97
N LYS A 8 -4.51 0.79 16.22
CA LYS A 8 -3.36 0.02 16.72
C LYS A 8 -3.16 -1.26 15.92
N ILE A 9 -4.25 -1.99 15.66
CA ILE A 9 -4.24 -3.17 14.80
C ILE A 9 -3.81 -2.77 13.37
N GLY A 10 -4.35 -1.67 12.84
CA GLY A 10 -3.98 -1.13 11.54
C GLY A 10 -2.48 -0.85 11.41
N VAL A 11 -1.87 -0.20 12.40
CA VAL A 11 -0.42 0.05 12.44
C VAL A 11 0.36 -1.26 12.43
N GLY A 12 -0.08 -2.26 13.19
CA GLY A 12 0.52 -3.60 13.18
C GLY A 12 0.46 -4.23 11.79
N ILE A 13 -0.70 -4.24 11.15
CA ILE A 13 -0.89 -4.81 9.81
C ILE A 13 -0.08 -4.04 8.75
N THR A 14 -0.04 -2.71 8.81
CA THR A 14 0.77 -1.88 7.89
C THR A 14 2.25 -2.20 8.04
N SER A 15 2.75 -2.32 9.28
CA SER A 15 4.16 -2.66 9.53
C SER A 15 4.53 -4.05 9.02
N ALA A 16 3.62 -5.03 9.17
CA ALA A 16 3.78 -6.35 8.58
C ALA A 16 3.78 -6.30 7.04
N GLY A 17 2.90 -5.51 6.42
CA GLY A 17 2.88 -5.29 4.98
C GLY A 17 4.20 -4.72 4.45
N VAL A 18 4.73 -3.67 5.11
CA VAL A 18 6.04 -3.08 4.77
C VAL A 18 7.16 -4.11 4.93
N MET A 19 7.13 -4.93 5.99
CA MET A 19 8.12 -5.99 6.19
C MET A 19 8.10 -6.99 5.02
N PHE A 20 6.93 -7.44 4.57
CA PHE A 20 6.81 -8.34 3.43
C PHE A 20 7.22 -7.69 2.10
N LEU A 21 6.97 -6.39 1.91
CA LEU A 21 7.45 -5.65 0.74
C LEU A 21 8.97 -5.56 0.71
N VAL A 22 9.60 -5.24 1.85
CA VAL A 22 11.07 -5.22 1.98
C VAL A 22 11.64 -6.61 1.76
N LEU A 23 11.07 -7.63 2.39
CA LEU A 23 11.54 -9.02 2.25
C LEU A 23 11.39 -9.51 0.81
N GLY A 24 10.26 -9.22 0.15
CA GLY A 24 10.03 -9.56 -1.25
C GLY A 24 10.98 -8.83 -2.20
N SER A 25 11.36 -7.58 -1.89
CA SER A 25 12.38 -6.85 -2.64
C SER A 25 13.78 -7.45 -2.48
N MET A 26 14.12 -7.94 -1.27
CA MET A 26 15.42 -8.56 -0.97
C MET A 26 15.56 -9.95 -1.61
N LEU A 27 14.48 -10.73 -1.69
CA LEU A 27 14.44 -12.02 -2.39
C LEU A 27 14.26 -11.84 -3.91
N PHE A 28 15.06 -10.98 -4.54
CA PHE A 28 15.06 -10.77 -6.00
C PHE A 28 13.69 -10.41 -6.60
N PHE A 29 12.93 -9.56 -5.90
CA PHE A 29 11.60 -9.12 -6.33
C PHE A 29 10.59 -10.28 -6.48
N ASP A 30 10.48 -11.11 -5.44
CA ASP A 30 9.51 -12.20 -5.38
C ASP A 30 8.07 -11.69 -5.47
N GLY A 31 7.44 -11.87 -6.63
CA GLY A 31 6.09 -11.40 -6.93
C GLY A 31 5.01 -11.79 -5.90
N PRO A 32 4.93 -13.05 -5.43
CA PRO A 32 3.92 -13.46 -4.44
C PRO A 32 4.08 -12.74 -3.09
N LEU A 33 5.32 -12.53 -2.67
CA LEU A 33 5.62 -11.91 -1.37
C LEU A 33 5.36 -10.41 -1.40
N LEU A 34 5.70 -9.77 -2.52
CA LEU A 34 5.36 -8.39 -2.80
C LEU A 34 3.84 -8.17 -2.90
N ALA A 35 3.11 -9.07 -3.57
CA ALA A 35 1.66 -9.02 -3.64
C ALA A 35 1.01 -9.15 -2.25
N LEU A 36 1.52 -10.06 -1.42
CA LEU A 36 1.06 -10.22 -0.04
C LEU A 36 1.36 -8.96 0.79
N GLY A 37 2.57 -8.43 0.69
CA GLY A 37 2.95 -7.16 1.32
C GLY A 37 2.03 -6.01 0.94
N ASN A 38 1.67 -5.90 -0.34
CA ASN A 38 0.72 -4.90 -0.84
C ASN A 38 -0.69 -5.04 -0.28
N ILE A 39 -1.21 -6.26 -0.19
CA ILE A 39 -2.53 -6.51 0.39
C ILE A 39 -2.54 -6.12 1.87
N LEU A 40 -1.51 -6.53 2.63
CA LEU A 40 -1.39 -6.18 4.05
C LEU A 40 -1.21 -4.67 4.24
N PHE A 41 -0.40 -4.02 3.41
CA PHE A 41 -0.19 -2.59 3.49
C PHE A 41 -1.47 -1.80 3.26
N LEU A 42 -2.24 -2.15 2.22
CA LEU A 42 -3.51 -1.50 1.89
C LEU A 42 -4.56 -1.68 2.99
N THR A 43 -4.69 -2.90 3.50
CA THR A 43 -5.63 -3.23 4.57
C THR A 43 -5.24 -2.54 5.88
N GLY A 44 -3.96 -2.51 6.23
CA GLY A 44 -3.46 -1.80 7.41
C GLY A 44 -3.75 -0.30 7.34
N ILE A 45 -3.44 0.36 6.22
CA ILE A 45 -3.72 1.80 6.04
C ILE A 45 -5.23 2.08 6.13
N THR A 46 -6.06 1.20 5.57
CA THR A 46 -7.52 1.31 5.66
C THR A 46 -8.01 1.27 7.11
N PHE A 47 -7.38 0.45 7.96
CA PHE A 47 -7.68 0.38 9.39
C PHE A 47 -7.13 1.58 10.19
N VAL A 48 -5.97 2.13 9.82
CA VAL A 48 -5.39 3.32 10.47
C VAL A 48 -6.22 4.57 10.21
N ILE A 49 -6.65 4.78 8.95
CA ILE A 49 -7.42 5.97 8.53
C ILE A 49 -8.93 5.79 8.79
N GLY A 50 -9.42 4.56 8.75
CA GLY A 50 -10.83 4.20 8.85
C GLY A 50 -11.47 3.99 7.46
N PRO A 51 -12.32 2.96 7.26
CA PRO A 51 -12.81 2.55 5.94
C PRO A 51 -13.62 3.63 5.21
N GLN A 52 -14.47 4.38 5.92
CA GLN A 52 -15.26 5.46 5.32
C GLN A 52 -14.39 6.64 4.87
N LYS A 53 -13.35 6.96 5.63
CA LYS A 53 -12.42 8.06 5.33
C LYS A 53 -11.44 7.66 4.23
N THR A 54 -10.97 6.41 4.22
CA THR A 54 -10.10 5.86 3.18
C THR A 54 -10.79 5.87 1.82
N TYR A 55 -12.07 5.50 1.74
CA TYR A 55 -12.84 5.57 0.50
C TYR A 55 -12.97 7.03 0.00
N TYR A 56 -13.26 7.97 0.90
CA TYR A 56 -13.31 9.40 0.57
C TYR A 56 -11.93 10.00 0.23
N PHE A 57 -10.84 9.46 0.79
CA PHE A 57 -9.47 9.90 0.55
C PHE A 57 -8.95 9.39 -0.81
N PHE A 58 -9.22 8.12 -1.13
CA PHE A 58 -8.90 7.51 -2.41
C PHE A 58 -9.77 8.04 -3.57
N ALA A 59 -11.03 8.43 -3.29
CA ALA A 59 -11.96 8.96 -4.29
C ALA A 59 -11.90 10.50 -4.47
N ARG A 60 -11.04 11.21 -3.73
CA ARG A 60 -10.94 12.67 -3.86
C ARG A 60 -10.19 13.04 -5.14
N ARG A 61 -10.85 13.71 -6.10
CA ARG A 61 -10.31 14.05 -7.44
C ARG A 61 -8.89 14.62 -7.46
N ASN A 62 -8.47 15.35 -6.42
CA ASN A 62 -7.15 15.95 -6.35
C ASN A 62 -6.02 14.95 -6.02
N LYS A 63 -6.34 13.77 -5.49
CA LYS A 63 -5.40 12.70 -5.08
C LYS A 63 -5.54 11.41 -5.91
N VAL A 64 -6.49 11.37 -6.85
CA VAL A 64 -6.76 10.22 -7.73
C VAL A 64 -5.54 9.82 -8.59
N ARG A 65 -4.69 10.76 -8.99
CA ARG A 65 -3.46 10.45 -9.74
C ARG A 65 -2.50 9.57 -8.94
N GLY A 66 -2.35 9.83 -7.64
CA GLY A 66 -1.56 9.00 -6.73
C GLY A 66 -2.18 7.62 -6.55
N THR A 67 -3.50 7.55 -6.33
CA THR A 67 -4.26 6.30 -6.26
C THR A 67 -4.10 5.41 -7.49
N ILE A 68 -4.20 5.99 -8.69
CA ILE A 68 -4.06 5.25 -9.94
C ILE A 68 -2.62 4.73 -10.12
N CYS A 69 -1.60 5.54 -9.80
CA CYS A 69 -0.21 5.06 -9.81
C CYS A 69 -0.01 3.93 -8.79
N PHE A 70 -0.55 4.08 -7.59
CA PHE A 70 -0.42 3.08 -6.53
C PHE A 70 -1.09 1.75 -6.90
N LEU A 71 -2.36 1.78 -7.36
CA LEU A 71 -3.04 0.57 -7.86
C LEU A 71 -2.36 0.01 -9.13
N GLY A 72 -1.88 0.88 -10.00
CA GLY A 72 -1.14 0.48 -11.20
C GLY A 72 0.15 -0.27 -10.86
N GLY A 73 0.87 0.19 -9.83
CA GLY A 73 2.04 -0.48 -9.27
C GLY A 73 1.71 -1.88 -8.74
N ILE A 74 0.62 -2.01 -7.97
CA ILE A 74 0.12 -3.32 -7.49
C ILE A 74 -0.21 -4.25 -8.65
N ILE A 75 -0.93 -3.77 -9.67
CA ILE A 75 -1.29 -4.56 -10.85
C ILE A 75 -0.03 -5.02 -11.59
N LEU A 76 1.00 -4.17 -11.70
CA LEU A 76 2.28 -4.53 -12.31
C LEU A 76 3.03 -5.61 -11.53
N VAL A 77 2.98 -5.59 -10.20
CA VAL A 77 3.50 -6.68 -9.35
C VAL A 77 2.78 -8.00 -9.66
N PHE A 78 1.45 -7.96 -9.85
CA PHE A 78 0.66 -9.13 -10.25
C PHE A 78 0.97 -9.61 -11.69
N LEU A 79 1.31 -8.71 -12.60
CA LEU A 79 1.65 -9.01 -14.00
C LEU A 79 3.08 -9.55 -14.20
N LYS A 80 3.75 -10.01 -13.13
CA LYS A 80 5.16 -10.50 -13.13
C LYS A 80 6.19 -9.43 -13.49
N TYR A 81 5.86 -8.14 -13.34
CA TYR A 81 6.80 -7.02 -13.42
C TYR A 81 7.00 -6.34 -12.05
N PRO A 82 7.45 -7.06 -11.01
CA PRO A 82 7.52 -6.55 -9.64
C PRO A 82 8.51 -5.40 -9.47
N PHE A 83 9.62 -5.39 -10.23
CA PHE A 83 10.61 -4.31 -10.21
C PHE A 83 10.01 -2.95 -10.58
N PHE A 84 9.33 -2.90 -11.73
CA PHE A 84 8.65 -1.68 -12.19
C PHE A 84 7.42 -1.37 -11.33
N GLY A 85 6.73 -2.40 -10.85
CA GLY A 85 5.60 -2.27 -9.94
C GLY A 85 5.95 -1.49 -8.68
N ILE A 86 7.01 -1.88 -7.97
CA ILE A 86 7.48 -1.19 -6.76
C ILE A 86 7.88 0.26 -7.02
N LEU A 87 8.57 0.54 -8.14
CA LEU A 87 8.96 1.92 -8.49
C LEU A 87 7.74 2.81 -8.66
N ILE A 88 6.76 2.35 -9.44
CA ILE A 88 5.52 3.08 -9.71
C ILE A 88 4.68 3.22 -8.44
N GLU A 89 4.66 2.17 -7.61
CA GLU A 89 3.94 2.16 -6.35
C GLU A 89 4.50 3.17 -5.35
N MET A 90 5.83 3.24 -5.19
CA MET A 90 6.49 4.25 -4.36
C MET A 90 6.21 5.67 -4.86
N PHE A 91 6.24 5.90 -6.19
CA PHE A 91 5.85 7.19 -6.76
C PHE A 91 4.38 7.53 -6.49
N GLY A 92 3.48 6.56 -6.63
CA GLY A 92 2.07 6.71 -6.35
C GLY A 92 1.80 7.04 -4.88
N PHE A 93 2.50 6.35 -3.97
CA PHE A 93 2.40 6.55 -2.52
C PHE A 93 2.89 7.94 -2.10
N LEU A 94 4.05 8.37 -2.61
CA LEU A 94 4.58 9.72 -2.36
C LEU A 94 3.63 10.81 -2.86
N ASN A 95 2.99 10.62 -4.01
CA ASN A 95 2.01 11.58 -4.56
C ASN A 95 0.64 11.54 -3.82
N LEU A 96 0.34 10.44 -3.13
CA LEU A 96 -0.85 10.29 -2.29
C LEU A 96 -0.68 11.02 -0.94
N PHE A 97 0.48 10.87 -0.30
CA PHE A 97 0.76 11.38 1.04
C PHE A 97 1.54 12.71 1.09
N GLY A 98 2.30 13.05 0.04
CA GLY A 98 2.87 14.38 -0.21
C GLY A 98 1.87 15.30 -0.88
#